data_AF-A0A016UVQ2-F1
#
_entry.id   AF-A0A016UVQ2-F1
#
_cell.length_a   1.000
_cell.length_b   1.000
_cell.length_c   1.000
_cell.angle_alpha   90.00
_cell.angle_beta   90.00
_cell.angle_gamma   90.00
#
_symmetry.space_group_name_H-M   'P 1'
#
loop_
_entity.id
_entity.type
_entity.pdbx_description
1 polymer ?
#
loop_
_entity_poly.entity_id
_entity_poly.type
_entity_poly.pdbx_seq_one_letter_code
_entity_poly.pdbx_strand_id
1 'polypeptide(L)'
;MRADSVTDAHLAQLDATKVRRVAIDGVRFTHARRRAVLRVGNESLRRFAAQKNFPTLVLDRCSVTTKMVCDYTEDWFASAAESEKSVRSQICTVKRCAAVKGSQFEVECRKRGLHCKRRRGSGSLILYNIQAEHAQTEFTVATQPLEADELKKADEQQ
;
A
#
# COMPACT_ATOMS: atom_id res chain seq x y z
N MET A 1 18.03 15.14 -6.23
CA MET A 1 17.23 14.68 -5.06
C MET A 1 17.93 13.47 -4.48
N ARG A 2 18.14 13.38 -3.15
CA ARG A 2 18.66 12.14 -2.58
C ARG A 2 17.56 11.09 -2.61
N ALA A 3 17.89 9.83 -2.91
CA ALA A 3 16.88 8.78 -3.04
C ALA A 3 16.06 8.55 -1.76
N ASP A 4 16.60 8.96 -0.60
CA ASP A 4 15.96 8.89 0.72
C ASP A 4 15.10 10.12 1.09
N SER A 5 14.95 11.10 0.18
CA SER A 5 14.20 12.33 0.47
C SER A 5 12.82 12.42 -0.19
N VAL A 6 12.31 11.34 -0.79
CA VAL A 6 10.98 11.34 -1.42
C VAL A 6 9.89 11.43 -0.35
N THR A 7 8.89 12.28 -0.59
CA THR A 7 7.81 12.62 0.34
C THR A 7 6.48 12.70 -0.41
N ASP A 8 5.36 12.75 0.32
CA ASP A 8 4.03 12.99 -0.26
C ASP A 8 3.97 14.26 -1.15
N ALA A 9 4.71 15.32 -0.81
CA ALA A 9 4.77 16.56 -1.60
C ALA A 9 5.33 16.35 -3.02
N HIS A 10 6.17 15.33 -3.21
CA HIS A 10 6.69 14.99 -4.53
C HIS A 10 5.64 14.25 -5.36
N LEU A 11 4.92 13.30 -4.74
CA LEU A 11 3.81 12.60 -5.41
C LEU A 11 2.66 13.57 -5.73
N ALA A 12 2.46 14.59 -4.89
CA ALA A 12 1.48 15.65 -5.09
C ALA A 12 1.73 16.52 -6.34
N GLN A 13 2.92 16.48 -6.93
CA GLN A 13 3.21 17.20 -8.18
C GLN A 13 2.75 16.42 -9.41
N LEU A 14 2.43 15.13 -9.26
CA LEU A 14 1.93 14.31 -10.34
C LEU A 14 0.46 14.67 -10.64
N ASP A 15 0.12 14.66 -11.93
CA ASP A 15 -1.26 14.72 -12.38
C ASP A 15 -1.96 13.40 -12.05
N ALA A 16 -2.56 13.36 -10.86
CA ALA A 16 -3.19 12.17 -10.33
C ALA A 16 -4.42 11.71 -11.13
N THR A 17 -4.88 12.42 -12.17
CA THR A 17 -5.88 11.89 -13.11
C THR A 17 -5.27 11.05 -14.24
N LYS A 18 -3.95 11.18 -14.47
CA LYS A 18 -3.22 10.52 -15.57
C LYS A 18 -2.26 9.44 -15.09
N VAL A 19 -1.90 9.43 -13.81
CA VAL A 19 -0.98 8.45 -13.23
C VAL A 19 -1.62 7.05 -13.26
N ARG A 20 -1.00 6.11 -13.97
CA ARG A 20 -1.43 4.71 -14.02
C ARG A 20 -0.63 3.79 -13.09
N ARG A 21 0.59 4.20 -12.74
CA ARG A 21 1.50 3.41 -11.90
C ARG A 21 2.44 4.33 -11.12
N VAL A 22 2.63 4.03 -9.84
CA VAL A 22 3.69 4.61 -9.00
C VAL A 22 4.50 3.47 -8.43
N ALA A 23 5.81 3.48 -8.67
CA ALA A 23 6.71 2.46 -8.17
C ALA A 23 7.87 3.10 -7.40
N ILE A 24 7.84 2.92 -6.08
CA ILE A 24 8.95 3.16 -5.17
C ILE A 24 9.40 1.77 -4.72
N ASP A 25 10.51 1.29 -5.27
CA ASP A 25 10.99 -0.08 -5.08
C ASP A 25 12.51 -0.10 -4.95
N GLY A 26 13.04 -1.13 -4.28
CA GLY A 26 14.48 -1.30 -4.10
C GLY A 26 15.14 -0.20 -3.26
N VAL A 27 14.41 0.44 -2.35
CA VAL A 27 14.88 1.57 -1.55
C VAL A 27 16.05 1.13 -0.66
N ARG A 28 17.16 1.86 -0.76
CA ARG A 28 18.38 1.67 0.05
C ARG A 28 18.77 3.02 0.65
N PHE A 29 18.93 3.06 1.98
CA PHE A 29 19.36 4.26 2.68
C PHE A 29 20.89 4.32 2.74
N THR A 30 21.45 5.50 2.49
CA THR A 30 22.90 5.74 2.47
C THR A 30 23.55 5.53 3.84
N HIS A 31 22.79 5.67 4.93
CA HIS A 31 23.28 5.48 6.30
C HIS A 31 22.50 4.38 7.02
N ALA A 32 23.06 3.17 7.05
CA ALA A 32 22.41 1.97 7.61
C ALA A 32 22.07 2.05 9.11
N ARG A 33 22.64 3.01 9.85
CA ARG A 33 22.33 3.24 11.28
C ARG A 33 21.00 3.98 11.51
N ARG A 34 20.51 4.72 10.51
CA ARG A 34 19.18 5.36 10.49
C ARG A 34 18.37 4.68 9.40
N ARG A 35 17.82 3.50 9.67
CA ARG A 35 16.93 2.81 8.72
C ARG A 35 15.64 3.61 8.63
N ALA A 36 15.66 4.64 7.80
CA ALA A 36 14.55 5.56 7.66
C ALA A 36 13.41 4.88 6.88
N VAL A 37 12.22 5.37 7.13
CA VAL A 37 11.07 5.15 6.28
C VAL A 37 10.98 6.39 5.40
N LEU A 38 10.77 6.23 4.09
CA LEU A 38 10.44 7.34 3.20
C LEU A 38 9.17 8.02 3.70
N ARG A 39 9.15 9.34 3.66
CA ARG A 39 8.02 10.17 4.10
C ARG A 39 6.90 10.22 3.05
N VAL A 40 6.82 9.21 2.19
CA VAL A 40 5.67 8.95 1.33
C VAL A 40 4.71 8.15 2.17
N GLY A 41 3.60 8.75 2.57
CA GLY A 41 2.69 8.20 3.56
C GLY A 41 1.25 8.21 3.08
N ASN A 42 0.38 8.36 4.07
CA ASN A 42 -1.06 8.20 3.86
C ASN A 42 -1.66 9.28 2.96
N GLU A 43 -1.04 10.47 2.90
CA GLU A 43 -1.59 11.60 2.13
C GLU A 43 -1.61 11.32 0.62
N SER A 44 -0.57 10.67 0.09
CA SER A 44 -0.55 10.28 -1.32
C SER A 44 -1.71 9.32 -1.66
N LEU A 45 -1.97 8.33 -0.80
CA LEU A 45 -3.08 7.38 -1.01
C LEU A 45 -4.44 8.07 -0.92
N ARG A 46 -4.64 8.93 0.09
CA ARG A 46 -5.88 9.72 0.21
C ARG A 46 -6.13 10.58 -1.03
N ARG A 47 -5.09 11.22 -1.55
CA ARG A 47 -5.22 12.06 -2.75
C ARG A 47 -5.62 11.25 -3.98
N PHE A 48 -5.01 10.08 -4.20
CA PHE A 48 -5.37 9.19 -5.30
C PHE A 48 -6.85 8.75 -5.19
N ALA A 49 -7.26 8.28 -4.01
CA ALA A 49 -8.64 7.87 -3.75
C ALA A 49 -9.65 9.01 -3.91
N ALA A 50 -9.35 10.20 -3.38
CA ALA A 50 -10.22 11.39 -3.51
C ALA A 50 -10.45 11.81 -4.97
N GLN A 51 -9.51 11.51 -5.86
CA GLN A 51 -9.64 11.77 -7.30
C GLN A 51 -10.19 10.57 -8.08
N LYS A 52 -10.64 9.52 -7.39
CA LYS A 52 -11.11 8.25 -7.98
C LYS A 52 -10.11 7.63 -8.96
N ASN A 53 -8.81 7.88 -8.75
CA ASN A 53 -7.75 7.28 -9.55
C ASN A 53 -6.93 6.32 -8.70
N PHE A 54 -6.88 5.05 -9.13
CA PHE A 54 -6.25 3.99 -8.37
C PHE A 54 -5.10 3.37 -9.16
N PRO A 55 -3.93 4.05 -9.23
CA PRO A 55 -2.79 3.52 -9.96
C PRO A 55 -2.29 2.20 -9.35
N THR A 56 -1.59 1.40 -10.16
CA THR A 56 -0.81 0.27 -9.63
C THR A 56 0.31 0.81 -8.74
N LEU A 57 0.31 0.40 -7.47
CA LEU A 57 1.25 0.90 -6.47
C LEU A 57 2.31 -0.16 -6.12
N VAL A 58 3.57 0.27 -6.06
CA VAL A 58 4.64 -0.43 -5.36
C VAL A 58 5.26 0.56 -4.38
N LEU A 59 5.18 0.26 -3.08
CA LEU A 59 5.60 1.11 -1.98
C LEU A 59 6.58 0.35 -1.10
N ASP A 60 7.86 0.62 -1.29
CA ASP A 60 8.93 0.04 -0.49
C ASP A 60 9.44 1.04 0.54
N ARG A 61 9.53 0.62 1.81
CA ARG A 61 9.99 1.47 2.94
C ARG A 61 9.23 2.79 3.07
N CYS A 62 7.93 2.82 2.75
CA CYS A 62 7.10 4.02 2.83
C CYS A 62 6.38 4.13 4.19
N SER A 63 6.00 5.34 4.59
CA SER A 63 5.31 5.65 5.86
C SER A 63 3.80 5.49 5.79
N VAL A 64 3.34 4.52 4.99
CA VAL A 64 1.93 4.13 4.92
C VAL A 64 1.58 3.22 6.09
N THR A 65 0.32 3.29 6.54
CA THR A 65 -0.18 2.46 7.65
C THR A 65 -1.13 1.37 7.14
N THR A 66 -1.25 0.26 7.89
CA THR A 66 -2.23 -0.79 7.59
C THR A 66 -3.63 -0.20 7.36
N LYS A 67 -4.08 0.67 8.26
CA LYS A 67 -5.39 1.33 8.17
C LYS A 67 -5.57 2.06 6.86
N MET A 68 -4.59 2.86 6.43
CA MET A 68 -4.72 3.62 5.19
C MET A 68 -4.75 2.73 3.95
N VAL A 69 -3.98 1.63 3.93
CA VAL A 69 -4.05 0.67 2.82
C VAL A 69 -5.45 0.01 2.77
N CYS A 70 -6.06 -0.28 3.92
CA CYS A 70 -7.43 -0.78 3.99
C CYS A 70 -8.47 0.27 3.55
N ASP A 71 -8.36 1.51 4.02
CA ASP A 71 -9.23 2.63 3.60
C ASP A 71 -9.16 2.83 2.07
N TYR A 72 -7.93 2.86 1.52
CA TYR A 72 -7.71 2.98 0.08
C TYR A 72 -8.30 1.80 -0.73
N THR A 73 -8.29 0.60 -0.15
CA THR A 73 -8.91 -0.59 -0.76
C THR A 73 -10.43 -0.46 -0.81
N GLU A 74 -11.03 0.01 0.27
CA GLU A 74 -12.48 0.25 0.40
C GLU A 74 -12.95 1.33 -0.59
N ASP A 75 -12.21 2.44 -0.68
CA ASP A 75 -12.47 3.52 -1.65
C ASP A 75 -12.40 3.02 -3.10
N TRP A 76 -11.49 2.07 -3.40
CA TRP A 76 -11.43 1.46 -4.72
C TRP A 76 -12.69 0.65 -5.04
N PHE A 77 -13.20 -0.14 -4.08
CA PHE A 77 -14.44 -0.88 -4.30
C PHE A 77 -15.62 0.05 -4.56
N ALA A 78 -15.73 1.15 -3.79
CA ALA A 78 -16.74 2.17 -4.01
C ALA A 78 -16.64 2.77 -5.42
N SER A 79 -15.43 3.13 -5.85
CA SER A 79 -15.21 3.71 -7.18
C SER A 79 -15.37 2.70 -8.33
N ALA A 80 -15.02 1.43 -8.13
CA ALA A 80 -15.10 0.39 -9.15
C ALA A 80 -16.56 0.03 -9.46
N ALA A 81 -17.45 0.12 -8.46
CA ALA A 81 -18.89 -0.06 -8.64
C ALA A 81 -19.54 1.03 -9.49
N GLU A 82 -19.00 2.25 -9.45
CA GLU A 82 -19.53 3.42 -10.19
C GLU A 82 -19.06 3.49 -11.65
N SER A 83 -18.00 2.79 -12.03
CA SER A 83 -17.39 2.89 -13.36
C SER A 83 -18.04 1.94 -14.38
N GLU A 84 -18.61 2.48 -15.47
CA GLU A 84 -19.14 1.71 -16.62
C GLU A 84 -18.09 0.80 -17.28
N LYS A 85 -16.80 1.14 -17.14
CA LYS A 85 -15.68 0.28 -17.52
C LYS A 85 -15.30 -0.55 -16.30
N SER A 86 -15.79 -1.78 -16.21
CA SER A 86 -15.59 -2.67 -15.06
C SER A 86 -14.10 -3.00 -14.87
N VAL A 87 -13.37 -2.24 -14.05
CA VAL A 87 -12.03 -2.63 -13.61
C VAL A 87 -12.21 -3.80 -12.66
N ARG A 88 -11.91 -5.01 -13.14
CA ARG A 88 -12.14 -6.25 -12.39
C ARG A 88 -11.08 -6.52 -11.33
N SER A 89 -9.89 -5.92 -11.47
CA SER A 89 -8.83 -6.12 -10.50
C SER A 89 -7.90 -4.93 -10.37
N GLN A 90 -7.36 -4.76 -9.16
CA GLN A 90 -6.34 -3.77 -8.85
C GLN A 90 -5.31 -4.36 -7.87
N ILE A 91 -4.09 -3.82 -7.86
CA ILE A 91 -3.03 -4.28 -6.97
C ILE A 91 -2.27 -3.13 -6.30
N CYS A 92 -2.00 -3.29 -5.01
CA CYS A 92 -1.10 -2.47 -4.23
C CYS A 92 -0.04 -3.37 -3.57
N THR A 93 1.24 -3.11 -3.86
CA THR A 93 2.36 -3.85 -3.28
C THR A 93 3.04 -2.97 -2.24
N VAL A 94 3.15 -3.47 -1.02
CA VAL A 94 3.67 -2.76 0.13
C VAL A 94 4.82 -3.56 0.73
N LYS A 95 6.05 -3.14 0.46
CA LYS A 95 7.26 -3.83 0.89
C LYS A 95 7.89 -3.08 2.05
N ARG A 96 8.24 -3.80 3.12
CA ARG A 96 9.10 -3.30 4.20
C ARG A 96 8.61 -1.97 4.81
N CYS A 97 7.30 -1.72 4.75
CA CYS A 97 6.66 -0.56 5.37
C CYS A 97 6.38 -0.92 6.83
N ALA A 98 7.09 -0.30 7.77
CA ALA A 98 7.13 -0.74 9.16
C ALA A 98 5.75 -0.79 9.84
N ALA A 99 4.88 0.16 9.48
CA ALA A 99 3.54 0.32 10.01
C ALA A 99 2.46 -0.51 9.28
N VAL A 100 2.86 -1.40 8.36
CA VAL A 100 1.96 -2.32 7.66
C VAL A 100 2.19 -3.73 8.19
N LYS A 101 1.18 -4.25 8.89
CA LYS A 101 1.22 -5.56 9.54
C LYS A 101 0.11 -6.44 8.98
N GLY A 102 0.49 -7.62 8.48
CA GLY A 102 -0.46 -8.56 7.85
C GLY A 102 -1.61 -9.00 8.76
N SER A 103 -1.34 -9.24 10.05
CA SER A 103 -2.37 -9.62 11.03
C SER A 103 -3.40 -8.51 11.26
N GLN A 104 -2.96 -7.26 11.35
CA GLN A 104 -3.86 -6.10 11.44
C GLN A 104 -4.69 -5.94 10.16
N PHE A 105 -4.09 -6.26 9.01
CA PHE A 105 -4.72 -6.11 7.71
C PHE A 105 -5.98 -6.99 7.57
N GLU A 106 -5.90 -8.26 7.98
CA GLU A 106 -7.04 -9.19 7.97
C GLU A 106 -8.17 -8.72 8.90
N VAL A 107 -7.81 -8.22 10.09
CA VAL A 107 -8.77 -7.68 11.07
C VAL A 107 -9.48 -6.45 10.53
N GLU A 108 -8.74 -5.52 9.92
CA GLU A 108 -9.29 -4.29 9.35
C GLU A 108 -10.18 -4.56 8.13
N CYS A 109 -9.87 -5.56 7.29
CA CYS A 109 -10.76 -5.98 6.21
C CYS A 109 -12.06 -6.56 6.74
N ARG A 110 -11.99 -7.44 7.76
CA ARG A 110 -13.18 -8.06 8.36
C ARG A 110 -14.11 -7.03 8.99
N LYS A 111 -13.57 -6.01 9.67
CA LYS A 111 -14.37 -4.91 10.25
C LYS A 111 -15.17 -4.13 9.20
N ARG A 112 -14.69 -4.10 7.95
CA ARG A 112 -15.32 -3.44 6.80
C ARG A 112 -16.29 -4.34 6.03
N GLY A 113 -16.54 -5.56 6.52
CA GLY A 113 -17.36 -6.54 5.81
C GLY A 113 -16.70 -7.08 4.53
N LEU A 114 -15.38 -6.90 4.36
CA LEU A 114 -14.66 -7.39 3.19
C LEU A 114 -14.15 -8.81 3.42
N HIS A 115 -14.30 -9.67 2.41
CA HIS A 115 -13.70 -10.99 2.41
C HIS A 115 -12.20 -10.87 2.08
N CYS A 116 -11.35 -11.32 2.99
CA CYS A 116 -9.89 -11.24 2.84
C CYS A 116 -9.27 -12.64 2.88
N LYS A 117 -8.75 -13.10 1.74
CA LYS A 117 -8.06 -14.38 1.60
C LYS A 117 -6.55 -14.18 1.58
N ARG A 118 -5.88 -14.64 2.62
CA ARG A 118 -4.40 -14.70 2.68
C ARG A 118 -3.89 -15.89 1.86
N ARG A 119 -2.85 -15.66 1.05
CA ARG A 119 -2.10 -16.72 0.35
C ARG A 119 -0.62 -16.38 0.23
N ARG A 120 0.18 -17.39 -0.10
CA ARG A 120 1.60 -17.20 -0.40
C ARG A 120 1.76 -16.59 -1.80
N GLY A 121 2.58 -15.55 -1.90
CA GLY A 121 2.98 -14.92 -3.16
C GLY A 121 4.30 -15.45 -3.69
N SER A 122 4.83 -14.78 -4.72
CA SER A 122 6.19 -15.05 -5.22
C SER A 122 7.24 -14.55 -4.22
N GLY A 123 8.30 -15.34 -4.02
CA GLY A 123 9.39 -15.01 -3.10
C GLY A 123 8.92 -14.89 -1.64
N SER A 124 9.24 -13.75 -1.02
CA SER A 124 8.88 -13.41 0.37
C SER A 124 7.54 -12.66 0.48
N LEU A 125 6.80 -12.50 -0.62
CA LEU A 125 5.52 -11.79 -0.60
C LEU A 125 4.39 -12.64 0.00
N ILE A 126 3.56 -11.98 0.79
CA ILE A 126 2.27 -12.48 1.26
C ILE A 126 1.19 -11.72 0.49
N LEU A 127 0.24 -12.44 -0.11
CA LEU A 127 -0.85 -11.83 -0.87
C LEU A 127 -2.14 -11.89 -0.06
N TYR A 128 -2.88 -10.80 -0.09
CA TYR A 128 -4.22 -10.65 0.46
C TYR A 128 -5.15 -10.32 -0.71
N ASN A 129 -5.94 -11.31 -1.14
CA ASN A 129 -7.00 -11.10 -2.12
C ASN A 129 -8.25 -10.65 -1.38
N ILE A 130 -8.71 -9.44 -1.67
CA ILE A 130 -9.80 -8.76 -0.98
C ILE A 130 -10.96 -8.64 -1.96
N GLN A 131 -12.17 -8.93 -1.50
CA GLN A 131 -13.40 -8.84 -2.29
C GLN A 131 -14.53 -8.29 -1.43
N ALA A 132 -15.38 -7.45 -2.01
CA ALA A 132 -16.67 -7.10 -1.42
C ALA A 132 -17.69 -8.22 -1.64
N GLU A 133 -18.69 -8.32 -0.77
CA GLU A 133 -19.74 -9.33 -0.87
C GLU A 133 -20.48 -9.21 -2.21
N HIS A 134 -20.63 -10.33 -2.93
CA HIS A 134 -21.26 -10.40 -4.26
C HIS A 134 -20.59 -9.56 -5.38
N ALA A 135 -19.39 -9.01 -5.17
CA ALA A 135 -18.65 -8.30 -6.20
C ALA A 135 -17.76 -9.25 -7.02
N GLN A 136 -17.71 -9.04 -8.34
CA GLN A 136 -16.73 -9.71 -9.22
C GLN A 136 -15.37 -9.00 -9.26
N THR A 137 -15.22 -7.91 -8.49
CA THR A 137 -14.00 -7.12 -8.42
C THR A 137 -13.09 -7.64 -7.31
N GLU A 138 -11.78 -7.63 -7.55
CA GLU A 138 -10.79 -8.07 -6.56
C GLU A 138 -9.69 -7.02 -6.38
N PHE A 139 -9.41 -6.66 -5.13
CA PHE A 139 -8.23 -5.86 -4.81
C PHE A 139 -7.17 -6.74 -4.16
N THR A 140 -5.98 -6.78 -4.74
CA THR A 140 -4.85 -7.53 -4.18
C THR A 140 -3.93 -6.58 -3.41
N VAL A 141 -3.67 -6.89 -2.14
CA VAL A 141 -2.56 -6.29 -1.39
C VAL A 141 -1.44 -7.30 -1.24
N ALA A 142 -0.28 -7.00 -1.80
CA ALA A 142 0.93 -7.80 -1.66
C ALA A 142 1.83 -7.17 -0.60
N THR A 143 2.10 -7.86 0.50
CA THR A 143 2.99 -7.35 1.56
C THR A 143 4.32 -8.11 1.60
N GLN A 144 5.40 -7.38 1.87
CA GLN A 144 6.67 -7.97 2.29
C GLN A 144 6.97 -7.45 3.70
N PRO A 145 6.97 -8.29 4.75
CA PRO A 145 7.34 -7.84 6.08
C PRO A 145 8.82 -7.42 6.11
N LEU A 146 9.18 -6.60 7.11
CA LEU A 146 10.58 -6.37 7.46
C LEU A 146 11.19 -7.66 8.02
N GLU A 147 12.48 -7.91 7.75
CA GLU A 147 13.19 -9.04 8.38
C GLU A 147 13.33 -8.81 9.90
N ALA A 148 13.52 -9.86 10.70
CA ALA A 148 13.56 -9.77 12.17
C ALA A 148 14.62 -8.77 12.69
N ASP A 149 15.79 -8.72 12.05
CA ASP A 149 16.86 -7.76 12.37
C ASP A 149 16.52 -6.32 11.95
N GLU A 150 15.50 -6.14 11.12
CA GLU A 150 14.98 -4.84 10.70
C GLU A 150 13.84 -4.36 11.58
N LEU A 151 13.04 -5.26 12.15
CA LEU A 151 12.05 -4.92 13.17
C LEU A 151 12.72 -4.38 14.44
N LYS A 152 13.73 -5.07 14.98
CA LYS A 152 14.41 -4.65 16.22
C LYS A 152 14.92 -3.21 16.16
N LYS A 153 15.50 -2.82 15.02
CA LYS A 153 16.02 -1.46 14.80
C LYS A 153 14.93 -0.41 14.54
N ALA A 154 13.73 -0.82 14.15
CA ALA A 154 12.60 0.08 13.98
C ALA A 154 11.94 0.39 15.32
N ASP A 155 11.83 -0.62 16.20
CA ASP A 155 11.23 -0.48 17.52
C ASP A 155 12.15 0.27 18.51
N GLU A 156 13.48 0.18 18.35
CA GLU A 156 14.47 0.96 19.12
C GLU A 156 14.54 2.46 18.76
N GLN A 157 13.80 2.91 17.73
CA GLN A 157 13.87 4.28 17.18
C GLN A 157 12.51 5.00 17.16
N GLN A 158 11.47 4.43 17.77
CA GLN A 158 10.17 5.06 18.05
C GLN A 158 10.11 5.57 19.49
#